data_AF-A0A3N5G7L1-F1
#
_entry.id   AF-A0A3N5G7L1-F1
#
_cell.length_a   1.000
_cell.length_b   1.000
_cell.length_c   1.000
_cell.angle_alpha   90.00
_cell.angle_beta   90.00
_cell.angle_gamma   90.00
#
_symmetry.space_group_name_H-M   'P 1'
#
loop_
_entity.id
_entity.type
_entity.pdbx_description
1 polymer ?
#
loop_
_entity_poly.entity_id
_entity_poly.type
_entity_poly.pdbx_seq_one_letter_code
_entity_poly.pdbx_strand_id
1 'polypeptide(L)'
;MTYFGFLLRFLFIPLLVFLAVALRDARRGKDMAQFGNGRAVWLGIFAHVLLAVVYTTPWDNYLVATGVWYYNPQLVTGILLGYVPLEEYTFFVLQTIFTGLWWWFLARRL
;
A
#
# COMPACT_ATOMS: atom_id res chain seq x y z
N MET A 1 -17.35 -9.22 -7.30
CA MET A 1 -16.08 -9.56 -6.61
C MET A 1 -16.02 -8.71 -5.36
N THR A 2 -15.71 -9.27 -4.19
CA THR A 2 -15.60 -8.49 -2.95
C THR A 2 -14.38 -7.58 -3.00
N TYR A 3 -14.37 -6.53 -2.18
CA TYR A 3 -13.26 -5.59 -2.13
C TYR A 3 -11.96 -6.28 -1.68
N PHE A 4 -11.99 -7.14 -0.66
CA PHE A 4 -10.83 -7.98 -0.35
C PHE A 4 -10.38 -8.88 -1.50
N GLY A 5 -11.32 -9.41 -2.31
CA GLY A 5 -10.98 -10.16 -3.52
C GLY A 5 -10.21 -9.29 -4.54
N PHE A 6 -10.55 -8.00 -4.63
CA PHE A 6 -9.82 -7.01 -5.42
C PHE A 6 -8.43 -6.76 -4.89
N LEU A 7 -8.31 -6.44 -3.61
CA LEU A 7 -7.02 -6.22 -2.97
C LEU A 7 -6.12 -7.45 -3.11
N LEU A 8 -6.65 -8.65 -2.94
CA LEU A 8 -5.88 -9.88 -3.10
C LEU A 8 -5.30 -10.02 -4.52
N ARG A 9 -6.17 -9.93 -5.54
CA ARG A 9 -5.78 -10.27 -6.92
C ARG A 9 -4.93 -9.18 -7.58
N PHE A 10 -5.30 -7.92 -7.38
CA PHE A 10 -4.73 -6.80 -8.13
C PHE A 10 -3.66 -6.05 -7.36
N LEU A 11 -3.57 -6.24 -6.04
CA LEU A 11 -2.61 -5.51 -5.22
C LEU A 11 -1.65 -6.43 -4.48
N PHE A 12 -2.17 -7.38 -3.71
CA PHE A 12 -1.35 -8.26 -2.88
C PHE A 12 -0.46 -9.18 -3.72
N ILE A 13 -0.99 -9.83 -4.76
CA ILE A 13 -0.19 -10.70 -5.64
C ILE A 13 0.97 -9.92 -6.31
N PRO A 14 0.72 -8.80 -7.02
CA PRO A 14 1.81 -8.00 -7.58
C PRO A 14 2.80 -7.47 -6.52
N LEU A 15 2.33 -7.08 -5.34
CA LEU A 15 3.17 -6.66 -4.22
C LEU A 15 4.15 -7.77 -3.81
N LEU A 16 3.67 -9.02 -3.67
CA LEU A 16 4.55 -10.15 -3.33
C LEU A 16 5.62 -10.39 -4.41
N VAL A 17 5.28 -10.19 -5.68
CA VAL A 17 6.27 -10.29 -6.78
C VAL A 17 7.35 -9.23 -6.61
N PHE A 18 6.99 -7.97 -6.42
CA PHE A 18 7.98 -6.90 -6.21
C PHE A 18 8.78 -7.08 -4.92
N LEU A 19 8.16 -7.57 -3.85
CA LEU A 19 8.85 -7.91 -2.61
C LEU A 19 9.90 -9.00 -2.84
N ALA A 20 9.52 -10.09 -3.53
CA ALA A 20 10.44 -11.18 -3.85
C ALA A 20 11.62 -10.69 -4.71
N VAL A 21 11.37 -9.80 -5.67
CA VAL A 21 12.43 -9.18 -6.48
C VAL A 21 13.32 -8.27 -5.63
N ALA A 22 12.74 -7.45 -4.75
CA ALA A 22 13.50 -6.55 -3.88
C ALA A 22 14.43 -7.32 -2.93
N LEU A 23 13.94 -8.42 -2.35
CA LEU A 23 14.73 -9.33 -1.51
C LEU A 23 15.81 -10.07 -2.29
N ARG A 24 15.50 -10.53 -3.52
CA ARG A 24 16.48 -11.16 -4.41
C ARG A 24 17.60 -10.21 -4.80
N ASP A 25 17.26 -8.97 -5.15
CA ASP A 25 18.22 -7.95 -5.56
C ASP A 25 19.12 -7.55 -4.37
N ALA A 26 18.56 -7.42 -3.16
CA ALA A 26 19.33 -7.20 -1.94
C ALA A 26 20.32 -8.33 -1.64
N ARG A 27 19.90 -9.60 -1.78
CA ARG A 27 20.79 -10.77 -1.63
C ARG A 27 21.92 -10.81 -2.67
N ARG A 28 21.71 -10.20 -3.84
CA ARG A 28 22.71 -10.12 -4.92
C ARG A 28 23.63 -8.91 -4.81
N GLY A 29 23.51 -8.12 -3.74
CA GLY A 29 24.30 -6.89 -3.55
C GLY A 29 23.96 -5.81 -4.58
N LYS A 30 22.82 -5.90 -5.27
CA LYS A 30 22.34 -4.87 -6.20
C LYS A 30 21.66 -3.75 -5.44
N ASP A 31 22.38 -3.14 -4.51
CA ASP A 31 21.90 -1.95 -3.83
C ASP A 31 22.13 -0.70 -4.67
N MET A 32 21.30 0.30 -4.42
CA MET A 32 21.43 1.60 -5.06
C MET A 32 22.69 2.28 -4.55
N ALA A 33 23.64 2.54 -5.46
CA ALA A 33 24.87 3.27 -5.14
C ALA A 33 24.58 4.63 -4.46
N GLN A 34 23.45 5.26 -4.79
CA GLN A 34 23.07 6.58 -4.26
C GLN A 34 22.47 6.56 -2.84
N PHE A 35 21.84 5.46 -2.41
CA PHE A 35 21.15 5.41 -1.10
C PHE A 35 21.93 4.67 0.00
N GLY A 36 23.12 4.15 -0.30
CA GLY A 36 24.06 3.56 0.68
C GLY A 36 23.62 2.24 1.34
N ASN A 37 22.32 2.02 1.56
CA ASN A 37 21.73 0.80 2.11
C ASN A 37 20.20 0.75 1.84
N GLY A 38 19.67 -0.44 1.51
CA GLY A 38 18.23 -0.68 1.41
C GLY A 38 17.39 -0.34 2.64
N ARG A 39 18.00 -0.18 3.83
CA ARG A 39 17.31 0.29 5.05
C ARG A 39 16.67 1.66 4.88
N ALA A 40 17.32 2.60 4.19
CA ALA A 40 16.77 3.94 3.98
C ALA A 40 15.47 3.89 3.16
N VAL A 41 15.43 3.03 2.14
CA VAL A 41 14.23 2.81 1.31
C VAL A 41 13.10 2.22 2.13
N TRP A 42 13.37 1.20 2.94
CA TRP A 42 12.36 0.61 3.83
C TRP A 42 11.79 1.61 4.84
N LEU A 43 12.64 2.44 5.45
CA LEU A 43 12.21 3.52 6.34
C LEU A 43 11.36 4.55 5.59
N GLY A 44 11.75 4.90 4.37
CA GLY A 44 10.96 5.77 3.50
C GLY A 44 9.58 5.20 3.23
N ILE A 45 9.47 3.93 2.82
CA ILE A 45 8.18 3.25 2.59
C ILE A 45 7.34 3.26 3.86
N PHE A 46 7.93 2.91 5.01
CA PHE A 46 7.22 2.91 6.29
C PHE A 46 6.69 4.30 6.66
N ALA A 47 7.50 5.35 6.51
CA ALA A 47 7.07 6.72 6.74
C ALA A 47 5.92 7.13 5.81
N HIS A 48 5.95 6.71 4.54
CA HIS A 48 4.84 6.96 3.60
C HIS A 48 3.57 6.20 4.00
N VAL A 49 3.67 4.96 4.49
CA VAL A 49 2.50 4.21 4.98
C VAL A 49 1.85 4.96 6.15
N LEU A 50 2.65 5.42 7.11
CA LEU A 50 2.14 6.22 8.23
C LEU A 50 1.48 7.51 7.75
N LEU A 51 2.14 8.23 6.85
CA LEU A 51 1.61 9.47 6.28
C LEU A 51 0.29 9.22 5.56
N ALA A 52 0.23 8.20 4.70
CA ALA A 52 -0.97 7.82 3.98
C ALA A 52 -2.12 7.55 4.95
N VAL A 53 -1.94 6.64 5.92
CA VAL A 53 -3.00 6.29 6.88
C VAL A 53 -3.43 7.50 7.70
N VAL A 54 -2.51 8.24 8.30
CA VAL A 54 -2.84 9.37 9.18
C VAL A 54 -3.52 10.50 8.40
N TYR A 55 -3.04 10.78 7.19
CA TYR A 55 -3.57 11.87 6.39
C TYR A 55 -4.90 11.53 5.73
N THR A 56 -5.05 10.33 5.13
CA THR A 56 -6.27 9.99 4.39
C THR A 56 -7.43 9.63 5.30
N THR A 57 -7.19 8.96 6.43
CA THR A 57 -8.26 8.51 7.35
C THR A 57 -9.30 9.58 7.71
N PRO A 58 -8.95 10.80 8.14
CA PRO A 58 -9.95 11.81 8.51
C PRO A 58 -10.77 12.29 7.32
N TRP A 59 -10.13 12.48 6.16
CA TRP A 59 -10.82 12.92 4.95
C TRP A 59 -11.75 11.85 4.41
N ASP A 60 -11.30 10.60 4.36
CA ASP A 60 -12.09 9.48 3.85
C ASP A 60 -13.36 9.27 4.68
N ASN A 61 -13.21 9.31 6.02
CA ASN A 61 -14.33 9.26 6.94
C ASN A 61 -15.29 10.44 6.76
N TYR A 62 -14.78 11.66 6.60
CA TYR A 62 -15.61 12.82 6.38
C TYR A 62 -16.43 12.71 5.09
N LEU A 63 -15.81 12.27 3.99
CA LEU A 63 -16.47 12.12 2.69
C LEU A 63 -17.57 11.05 2.72
N VAL A 64 -17.33 9.92 3.41
CA VAL A 64 -18.36 8.88 3.56
C VAL A 64 -19.48 9.35 4.50
N ALA A 65 -19.13 9.99 5.62
CA ALA A 65 -20.11 10.50 6.57
C ALA A 65 -21.03 11.58 5.97
N THR A 66 -20.51 12.40 5.06
CA THR A 66 -21.27 13.43 4.35
C THR A 66 -21.99 12.93 3.10
N GLY A 67 -21.86 11.64 2.76
CA GLY A 67 -22.55 11.02 1.63
C GLY A 67 -22.01 11.45 0.26
N VAL A 68 -20.80 12.02 0.20
CA VAL A 68 -20.13 12.34 -1.07
C VAL A 68 -19.91 11.06 -1.88
N TRP A 69 -19.58 9.97 -1.18
CA TRP A 69 -19.47 8.63 -1.75
C TRP A 69 -19.73 7.55 -0.69
N TYR A 70 -19.93 6.31 -1.12
CA TYR A 70 -20.32 5.20 -0.25
C TYR A 70 -19.82 3.85 -0.77
N TYR A 71 -19.76 2.87 0.13
CA TYR A 71 -19.39 1.50 -0.18
C TYR A 71 -20.65 0.62 -0.26
N ASN A 72 -20.70 -0.28 -1.24
CA ASN A 72 -21.77 -1.27 -1.30
C ASN A 72 -21.58 -2.29 -0.15
N PRO A 73 -22.53 -2.42 0.80
CA PRO A 73 -22.44 -3.36 1.93
C PRO A 73 -22.29 -4.83 1.53
N GLN A 74 -22.73 -5.22 0.32
CA GLN A 74 -22.60 -6.59 -0.17
C GLN A 74 -21.18 -6.92 -0.69
N LEU A 75 -20.34 -5.90 -0.89
CA LEU A 75 -18.99 -6.07 -1.45
C LEU A 75 -17.88 -5.90 -0.40
N VAL A 76 -18.22 -5.39 0.78
CA VAL A 76 -17.30 -5.19 1.92
C VAL A 76 -17.71 -6.11 3.08
N THR A 77 -16.81 -6.33 4.02
CA THR A 77 -17.01 -7.19 5.19
C THR A 77 -17.92 -6.58 6.25
N GLY A 78 -18.17 -5.27 6.18
CA GLY A 78 -18.95 -4.53 7.18
C GLY A 78 -18.16 -4.20 8.45
N ILE A 79 -16.87 -4.52 8.53
CA ILE A 79 -16.00 -4.08 9.62
C ILE A 79 -15.60 -2.63 9.33
N LEU A 80 -16.13 -1.69 10.11
CA LEU A 80 -15.90 -0.27 9.92
C LEU A 80 -14.93 0.30 10.97
N LEU A 81 -14.08 1.21 10.55
CA LEU A 81 -13.37 2.14 11.43
C LEU A 81 -13.94 3.53 11.16
N GLY A 82 -14.78 4.01 12.08
CA GLY A 82 -15.64 5.16 11.81
C GLY A 82 -16.71 4.79 10.78
N TYR A 83 -16.65 5.42 9.61
CA TYR A 83 -17.60 5.23 8.49
C TYR A 83 -17.02 4.40 7.34
N VAL A 84 -15.71 4.16 7.34
CA VAL A 84 -14.98 3.55 6.23
C VAL A 84 -14.69 2.07 6.55
N PRO A 85 -14.86 1.16 5.58
CA PRO A 85 -14.56 -0.26 5.76
C PRO A 85 -13.05 -0.53 5.92
N LEU A 86 -12.71 -1.55 6.70
CA LEU A 86 -11.32 -1.98 6.98
C LEU A 86 -10.51 -2.27 5.70
N GLU A 87 -11.19 -2.70 4.64
CA GLU A 87 -10.63 -2.92 3.31
C GLU A 87 -9.93 -1.67 2.77
N GLU A 88 -10.49 -0.48 2.98
CA GLU A 88 -9.90 0.78 2.50
C GLU A 88 -8.59 1.10 3.23
N TYR A 89 -8.55 0.87 4.54
CA TYR A 89 -7.31 1.00 5.32
C TYR A 89 -6.25 -0.01 4.88
N THR A 90 -6.68 -1.22 4.53
CA THR A 90 -5.81 -2.24 3.95
C THR A 90 -5.28 -1.77 2.60
N PHE A 91 -6.12 -1.13 1.78
CA PHE A 91 -5.71 -0.51 0.52
C PHE A 91 -4.65 0.58 0.74
N PHE A 92 -4.85 1.52 1.67
CA PHE A 92 -3.86 2.57 1.96
C PHE A 92 -2.48 2.00 2.26
N VAL A 93 -2.40 0.96 3.10
CA VAL A 93 -1.14 0.32 3.47
C VAL A 93 -0.54 -0.44 2.29
N LEU A 94 -1.30 -1.36 1.69
CA LEU A 94 -0.77 -2.22 0.63
C LEU A 94 -0.39 -1.43 -0.62
N GLN A 95 -1.18 -0.43 -1.01
CA GLN A 95 -0.94 0.41 -2.17
C GLN A 95 0.34 1.23 -2.02
N THR A 96 0.57 1.76 -0.82
CA THR A 96 1.77 2.54 -0.53
C THR A 96 3.02 1.66 -0.57
N ILE A 97 2.97 0.46 0.01
CA ILE A 97 4.07 -0.51 -0.04
C ILE A 97 4.34 -0.94 -1.48
N PHE A 98 3.29 -1.31 -2.22
CA PHE A 98 3.39 -1.72 -3.61
C PHE A 98 4.08 -0.65 -4.47
N THR A 99 3.62 0.60 -4.35
CA THR A 99 4.16 1.73 -5.11
C THR A 99 5.62 1.99 -4.74
N GLY A 100 5.97 1.95 -3.46
CA GLY A 100 7.35 2.11 -3.00
C GLY A 100 8.29 1.01 -3.50
N LEU A 101 7.83 -0.25 -3.49
CA LEU A 101 8.59 -1.38 -4.02
C LEU A 101 8.74 -1.32 -5.54
N TRP A 102 7.70 -0.90 -6.25
CA TRP A 102 7.74 -0.69 -7.70
C TRP A 102 8.74 0.42 -8.07
N TRP A 103 8.71 1.55 -7.37
CA TRP A 103 9.71 2.60 -7.54
C TRP A 103 11.12 2.08 -7.28
N TRP A 104 11.32 1.33 -6.19
CA TRP A 104 12.63 0.78 -5.86
C TRP A 104 13.14 -0.21 -6.92
N PHE A 105 12.23 -1.02 -7.48
CA PHE A 105 12.52 -1.88 -8.62
C PHE A 105 13.02 -1.08 -9.84
N LEU A 106 12.33 0.01 -10.19
CA LEU A 106 12.68 0.85 -11.33
C LEU A 106 14.01 1.55 -11.12
N ALA A 107 14.21 2.18 -9.97
CA ALA A 107 15.40 2.99 -9.74
C ALA A 107 16.68 2.15 -9.50
N ARG A 108 16.57 0.81 -9.39
CA ARG A 108 17.71 -0.13 -9.50
C ARG A 108 18.08 -0.50 -10.95
N ARG A 109 17.27 -0.08 -11.93
CA ARG A 109 17.33 -0.49 -13.35
C ARG A 109 17.43 0.70 -14.32
N LEU A 110 17.33 1.92 -13.80
CA LEU A 110 17.64 3.17 -14.48
C LEU A 110 19.05 3.60 -14.04
#